data_AF-A0AA45Z4N1-F1
#
_entry.id   AF-A0AA45Z4N1-F1
#
_cell.length_a   1.000
_cell.length_b   1.000
_cell.length_c   1.000
_cell.angle_alpha   90.00
_cell.angle_beta   90.00
_cell.angle_gamma   90.00
#
_symmetry.space_group_name_H-M   'P 1'
#
loop_
_entity.id
_entity.type
_entity.pdbx_description
1 polymer ?
#
loop_
_entity_poly.entity_id
_entity_poly.type
_entity_poly.pdbx_seq_one_letter_code
_entity_poly.pdbx_strand_id
1 'polypeptide(L)'
;MKRGHWRGAWGLAAALLGLPAVGQMEGPPEGASQYSCFEAARQGSSVSESIAAQLCQGARSDTPARCFLRVQEKGFLADPQALQLCQYAQPSDDPAACFFKARTSSFLDETQLLELCRPPIAQMLKMCPYGP
;
A
#
# COMPACT_ATOMS: atom_id res chain seq x y z
N MET A 1 13.51 24.48 -10.16
CA MET A 1 14.76 24.19 -10.88
C MET A 1 15.86 23.85 -9.88
N LYS A 2 16.31 22.60 -9.82
CA LYS A 2 17.69 22.15 -9.56
C LYS A 2 17.70 20.63 -9.66
N ARG A 3 18.19 20.14 -10.81
CA ARG A 3 18.39 18.71 -11.11
C ARG A 3 19.70 18.28 -10.46
N GLY A 4 19.64 17.35 -9.51
CA GLY A 4 20.81 16.68 -8.94
C GLY A 4 21.13 15.45 -9.79
N HIS A 5 22.29 15.45 -10.41
CA HIS A 5 22.72 14.52 -11.44
C HIS A 5 23.46 13.35 -10.77
N TRP A 6 22.80 12.20 -10.56
CA TRP A 6 23.44 11.00 -10.05
C TRP A 6 24.06 10.23 -11.22
N ARG A 7 25.34 10.52 -11.51
CA ARG A 7 26.14 9.79 -12.50
C ARG A 7 26.60 8.47 -11.90
N GLY A 8 26.11 7.39 -12.50
CA GLY A 8 26.73 6.08 -12.37
C GLY A 8 28.14 6.09 -12.95
N ALA A 9 29.05 5.54 -12.17
CA ALA A 9 30.23 4.82 -12.60
C ALA A 9 30.79 4.21 -11.32
N TRP A 10 31.14 2.93 -11.36
CA TRP A 10 32.27 2.25 -10.72
C TRP A 10 31.93 0.76 -10.75
N GLY A 11 31.93 0.22 -11.97
CA GLY A 11 32.19 -1.19 -12.18
C GLY A 11 33.68 -1.35 -12.45
N LEU A 12 34.19 -2.53 -12.08
CA LEU A 12 35.49 -3.10 -12.45
C LEU A 12 36.69 -2.79 -11.53
N ALA A 13 36.66 -3.30 -10.30
CA ALA A 13 37.87 -3.81 -9.61
C ALA A 13 37.49 -4.57 -8.32
N ALA A 14 36.90 -5.76 -8.44
CA ALA A 14 36.79 -6.70 -7.31
C ALA A 14 36.66 -8.15 -7.80
N ALA A 15 37.46 -8.54 -8.79
CA ALA A 15 37.80 -9.94 -8.96
C ALA A 15 39.11 -10.16 -8.20
N LEU A 16 39.13 -11.06 -7.20
CA LEU A 16 40.29 -11.70 -6.53
C LEU A 16 40.31 -11.69 -4.98
N LEU A 17 39.24 -11.32 -4.29
CA LEU A 17 39.10 -11.68 -2.87
C LEU A 17 37.79 -12.43 -2.68
N GLY A 18 37.89 -13.72 -2.33
CA GLY A 18 36.77 -14.61 -2.04
C GLY A 18 36.00 -14.20 -0.80
N LEU A 19 35.32 -13.05 -0.85
CA LEU A 19 34.30 -12.67 0.12
C LEU A 19 32.97 -13.24 -0.37
N PRO A 20 32.21 -13.99 0.46
CA PRO A 20 30.85 -14.33 0.09
C PRO A 20 30.09 -13.03 -0.13
N ALA A 21 29.30 -12.98 -1.20
CA ALA A 21 28.44 -11.85 -1.54
C ALA A 21 27.48 -11.59 -0.36
N VAL A 22 27.86 -10.68 0.54
CA VAL A 22 26.98 -10.24 1.63
C VAL A 22 26.05 -9.19 1.06
N GLY A 23 24.75 -9.45 1.17
CA GLY A 23 23.72 -8.43 0.97
C GLY A 23 22.58 -8.89 0.07
N GLN A 24 21.92 -10.00 0.41
CA GLN A 24 20.47 -10.02 0.21
C GLN A 24 19.93 -8.79 0.97
N MET A 25 19.31 -7.85 0.26
CA MET A 25 18.47 -6.83 0.88
C MET A 25 17.26 -7.56 1.46
N GLU A 26 17.46 -8.17 2.62
CA GLU A 26 16.36 -8.60 3.48
C GLU A 26 15.60 -7.32 3.82
N GLY A 27 14.38 -7.18 3.28
CA GLY A 27 13.53 -6.05 3.59
C GLY A 27 13.31 -5.93 5.11
N PRO A 28 12.83 -4.77 5.60
CA PRO A 28 12.47 -4.64 7.01
C PRO A 28 11.59 -5.82 7.45
N PRO A 29 11.74 -6.32 8.70
CA PRO A 29 10.94 -7.43 9.19
C PRO A 29 9.45 -7.12 8.97
N GLU A 30 8.68 -8.11 8.52
CA GLU A 30 7.30 -7.93 8.06
C GLU A 30 6.41 -7.15 9.05
N GLY A 31 6.64 -7.31 10.36
CA GLY A 31 5.92 -6.59 11.42
C GLY A 31 6.26 -5.10 11.52
N ALA A 32 7.46 -4.67 11.12
CA ALA A 32 7.84 -3.25 11.14
C ALA A 32 6.95 -2.42 10.19
N SER A 33 6.58 -3.01 9.04
CA SER A 33 5.72 -2.35 8.05
C SER A 33 4.26 -2.21 8.49
N GLN A 34 3.75 -3.16 9.27
CA GLN A 34 2.39 -3.12 9.83
C GLN A 34 2.29 -2.05 10.92
N TYR A 35 3.29 -2.01 11.82
CA TYR A 35 3.33 -0.99 12.88
C TYR A 35 3.53 0.42 12.31
N SER A 36 4.38 0.60 11.30
CA SER A 36 4.51 1.91 10.64
C SER A 36 3.22 2.35 9.94
N CYS A 37 2.48 1.42 9.33
CA CYS A 37 1.15 1.69 8.78
C CYS A 37 0.18 2.14 9.88
N PHE A 38 0.15 1.44 11.01
CA PHE A 38 -0.73 1.76 12.14
C PHE A 38 -0.47 3.16 12.68
N GLU A 39 0.79 3.51 12.92
CA GLU A 39 1.19 4.85 13.37
C GLU A 39 0.80 5.93 12.35
N ALA A 40 1.01 5.67 11.05
CA ALA A 40 0.61 6.59 9.99
C ALA A 40 -0.91 6.81 9.95
N ALA A 41 -1.71 5.74 10.11
CA ALA A 41 -3.17 5.83 10.11
C ALA A 41 -3.68 6.69 11.29
N ARG A 42 -3.09 6.52 12.47
CA ARG A 42 -3.46 7.26 13.68
C ARG A 42 -3.04 8.72 13.68
N GLN A 43 -1.89 9.05 13.11
CA GLN A 43 -1.40 10.44 13.09
C GLN A 43 -2.26 11.35 12.20
N GLY A 44 -2.81 10.81 11.12
CA GLY A 44 -3.55 11.61 10.13
C GLY A 44 -5.06 11.70 10.34
N SER A 45 -5.64 10.96 11.29
CA SER A 45 -7.11 10.87 11.42
C SER A 45 -7.58 10.59 12.85
N SER A 46 -8.82 10.97 13.16
CA SER A 46 -9.50 10.63 14.42
C SER A 46 -10.00 9.18 14.46
N VAL A 47 -9.28 8.27 13.82
CA VAL A 47 -9.65 6.86 13.68
C VAL A 47 -9.36 6.12 14.97
N SER A 48 -10.24 5.19 15.35
CA SER A 48 -10.00 4.34 16.52
C SER A 48 -8.79 3.43 16.31
N GLU A 49 -8.11 3.07 17.40
CA GLU A 49 -6.99 2.14 17.33
C GLU A 49 -7.40 0.79 16.70
N SER A 50 -8.63 0.34 16.93
CA SER A 50 -9.16 -0.89 16.35
C SER A 50 -9.26 -0.83 14.82
N ILE A 51 -9.75 0.28 14.26
CA ILE A 51 -9.87 0.46 12.81
C ILE A 51 -8.48 0.61 12.19
N ALA A 52 -7.57 1.35 12.82
CA ALA A 52 -6.19 1.47 12.36
C ALA A 52 -5.47 0.11 12.34
N ALA A 53 -5.66 -0.71 13.38
CA ALA A 53 -5.08 -2.05 13.45
C ALA A 53 -5.65 -2.96 12.35
N GLN A 54 -6.96 -2.93 12.13
CA GLN A 54 -7.62 -3.75 11.10
C GLN A 54 -7.21 -3.33 9.68
N LEU A 55 -7.12 -2.02 9.41
CA LEU A 55 -6.64 -1.47 8.14
C LEU A 55 -5.22 -1.95 7.80
N CYS A 56 -4.35 -1.97 8.80
CA CYS A 56 -2.92 -2.26 8.63
C CYS A 56 -2.55 -3.73 8.83
N GLN A 57 -3.54 -4.60 9.09
CA GLN A 57 -3.33 -6.03 9.22
C GLN A 57 -2.74 -6.61 7.92
N GLY A 58 -1.56 -7.23 8.02
CA GLY A 58 -0.87 -7.82 6.87
C GLY A 58 -0.29 -6.79 5.88
N ALA A 59 -0.29 -5.50 6.22
CA ALA A 59 0.30 -4.46 5.38
C ALA A 59 1.81 -4.69 5.22
N ARG A 60 2.32 -4.39 4.02
CA ARG A 60 3.75 -4.44 3.67
C ARG A 60 4.37 -3.05 3.54
N SER A 61 3.58 -2.01 3.79
CA SER A 61 3.95 -0.60 3.71
C SER A 61 2.89 0.24 4.43
N ASP A 62 3.09 1.55 4.50
CA ASP A 62 2.12 2.54 4.98
C ASP A 62 1.04 2.90 3.94
N THR A 63 1.07 2.28 2.75
CA THR A 63 0.12 2.57 1.66
C THR A 63 -1.35 2.47 2.08
N PRO A 64 -1.81 1.43 2.81
CA PRO A 64 -3.21 1.35 3.26
C PRO A 64 -3.62 2.55 4.12
N ALA A 65 -2.75 2.98 5.03
CA ALA A 65 -2.98 4.16 5.87
C ALA A 65 -3.11 5.43 5.03
N ARG A 66 -2.17 5.67 4.10
CA ARG A 66 -2.20 6.85 3.21
C ARG A 66 -3.43 6.87 2.33
N CYS A 67 -3.88 5.72 1.84
CA CYS A 67 -5.14 5.58 1.11
C CYS A 67 -6.32 6.01 1.99
N PHE A 68 -6.42 5.42 3.19
CA PHE A 68 -7.54 5.65 4.10
C PHE A 68 -7.67 7.13 4.46
N LEU A 69 -6.55 7.78 4.82
CA LEU A 69 -6.53 9.21 5.12
C LEU A 69 -7.05 10.06 3.97
N ARG A 70 -6.64 9.74 2.73
CA ARG A 70 -7.09 10.47 1.53
C ARG A 70 -8.58 10.29 1.27
N VAL A 71 -9.13 9.10 1.54
CA VAL A 71 -10.56 8.81 1.43
C VAL A 71 -11.35 9.60 2.48
N GLN A 72 -10.88 9.57 3.74
CA GLN A 72 -11.52 10.31 4.84
C GLN A 72 -11.50 11.82 4.62
N GLU A 73 -10.41 12.38 4.08
CA GLU A 73 -10.30 13.81 3.78
C GLU A 73 -11.41 14.29 2.83
N LYS A 74 -11.87 13.43 1.91
CA LYS A 74 -12.97 13.75 1.00
C LYS A 74 -14.36 13.55 1.62
N GLY A 75 -14.47 12.82 2.73
CA GLY A 75 -15.72 12.63 3.47
C GLY A 75 -16.80 11.87 2.70
N PHE A 76 -16.42 11.08 1.70
CA PHE A 76 -17.36 10.38 0.82
C PHE A 76 -17.77 9.00 1.32
N LEU A 77 -16.93 8.38 2.14
CA LEU A 77 -17.08 7.02 2.65
C LEU A 77 -17.00 7.09 4.18
N ALA A 78 -17.78 6.26 4.86
CA ALA A 78 -17.58 6.03 6.28
C ALA A 78 -16.43 5.04 6.52
N ASP A 79 -15.93 4.98 7.75
CA ASP A 79 -14.74 4.19 8.12
C ASP A 79 -14.79 2.73 7.63
N PRO A 80 -15.92 1.98 7.73
CA PRO A 80 -15.96 0.60 7.24
C PRO A 80 -15.74 0.49 5.73
N GLN A 81 -16.31 1.39 4.94
CA GLN A 81 -16.15 1.43 3.49
C GLN A 81 -14.74 1.87 3.10
N ALA A 82 -14.19 2.87 3.79
CA ALA A 82 -12.81 3.31 3.58
C ALA A 82 -11.81 2.20 3.92
N LEU A 83 -12.08 1.43 4.98
CA LEU A 83 -11.30 0.25 5.35
C LEU A 83 -11.38 -0.79 4.24
N GLN A 84 -12.57 -1.17 3.79
CA GLN A 84 -12.77 -2.13 2.70
C GLN A 84 -12.04 -1.71 1.42
N LEU A 85 -12.05 -0.41 1.09
CA LEU A 85 -11.41 0.11 -0.12
C LEU A 85 -9.88 0.09 -0.03
N CYS A 86 -9.31 0.40 1.13
CA CYS A 86 -7.87 0.65 1.28
C CYS A 86 -7.09 -0.55 1.83
N GLN A 87 -7.77 -1.54 2.42
CA GLN A 87 -7.09 -2.71 2.98
C GLN A 87 -6.29 -3.45 1.90
N TYR A 88 -5.09 -3.90 2.27
CA TYR A 88 -4.12 -4.60 1.42
C TYR A 88 -3.49 -3.78 0.27
N ALA A 89 -3.78 -2.49 0.15
CA ALA A 89 -3.15 -1.64 -0.86
C ALA A 89 -1.62 -1.73 -0.82
N GLN A 90 -1.02 -2.03 -1.97
CA GLN A 90 0.42 -2.05 -2.18
C GLN A 90 0.89 -0.70 -2.73
N PRO A 91 2.20 -0.39 -2.68
CA PRO A 91 2.72 0.87 -3.21
C PRO A 91 2.40 1.17 -4.68
N SER A 92 2.08 0.14 -5.48
CA SER A 92 1.66 0.28 -6.88
C SER A 92 0.17 0.56 -7.06
N ASP A 93 -0.64 0.40 -6.02
CA ASP A 93 -2.08 0.54 -6.07
C ASP A 93 -2.50 1.97 -5.67
N ASP A 94 -3.58 2.48 -6.27
CA ASP A 94 -4.23 3.73 -5.82
C ASP A 94 -5.77 3.57 -5.83
N PRO A 95 -6.32 2.78 -4.90
CA PRO A 95 -7.76 2.50 -4.86
C PRO A 95 -8.58 3.75 -4.54
N ALA A 96 -8.03 4.72 -3.81
CA ALA A 96 -8.68 6.01 -3.58
C ALA A 96 -8.87 6.80 -4.88
N ALA A 97 -7.82 6.90 -5.71
CA ALA A 97 -7.93 7.58 -7.01
C ALA A 97 -8.90 6.86 -7.95
N CYS A 98 -8.90 5.53 -7.96
CA CYS A 98 -9.89 4.73 -8.68
C CYS A 98 -11.31 5.13 -8.26
N PHE A 99 -11.60 5.09 -6.95
CA PHE A 99 -12.93 5.35 -6.42
C PHE A 99 -13.41 6.77 -6.77
N PHE A 100 -12.57 7.79 -6.55
CA PHE A 100 -12.95 9.17 -6.85
C PHE A 100 -13.25 9.38 -8.33
N LYS A 101 -12.42 8.82 -9.22
CA LYS A 101 -12.63 8.92 -10.65
C LYS A 101 -13.93 8.21 -11.05
N ALA A 102 -14.08 6.95 -10.65
CA ALA A 102 -15.21 6.12 -11.04
C ALA A 102 -16.55 6.68 -10.53
N ARG A 103 -16.58 7.26 -9.32
CA ARG A 103 -17.76 7.97 -8.78
C ARG A 103 -18.22 9.13 -9.66
N THR A 104 -17.29 9.85 -10.29
CA THR A 104 -17.60 11.00 -11.16
C THR A 104 -17.75 10.64 -12.64
N SER A 105 -17.44 9.41 -13.03
CA SER A 105 -17.33 9.02 -14.45
C SER A 105 -18.10 7.75 -14.80
N SER A 106 -18.93 7.23 -13.88
CA SER A 106 -19.75 6.05 -14.09
C SER A 106 -21.13 6.20 -13.42
N PHE A 107 -22.03 5.26 -13.71
CA PHE A 107 -23.35 5.16 -13.07
C PHE A 107 -23.40 4.01 -12.04
N LEU A 108 -22.23 3.52 -11.61
CA LEU A 108 -22.15 2.46 -10.60
C LEU A 108 -22.55 2.99 -9.23
N ASP A 109 -23.23 2.16 -8.45
CA ASP A 109 -23.50 2.47 -7.06
C ASP A 109 -22.22 2.36 -6.19
N GLU A 110 -22.28 2.86 -4.95
CA GLU A 110 -21.13 2.89 -4.05
C GLU A 110 -20.54 1.50 -3.80
N THR A 111 -21.39 0.48 -3.64
CA THR A 111 -20.94 -0.90 -3.39
C THR A 111 -20.18 -1.43 -4.59
N GLN A 112 -20.72 -1.24 -5.80
CA GLN A 112 -20.06 -1.63 -7.05
C GLN A 112 -18.72 -0.90 -7.23
N LEU A 113 -18.64 0.38 -6.84
CA LEU A 113 -17.40 1.15 -6.88
C LEU A 113 -16.35 0.60 -5.89
N LEU A 114 -16.76 0.24 -4.68
CA LEU A 114 -15.88 -0.37 -3.69
C LEU A 114 -15.35 -1.72 -4.16
N GLU A 115 -16.21 -2.55 -4.78
CA GLU A 115 -15.81 -3.83 -5.34
C GLU A 115 -14.86 -3.70 -6.53
N LEU A 116 -15.08 -2.71 -7.39
CA LEU A 116 -14.26 -2.43 -8.57
C LEU A 116 -12.87 -1.91 -8.19
N CYS A 117 -12.80 -1.04 -7.17
CA CYS A 117 -11.59 -0.31 -6.84
C CYS A 117 -10.76 -0.93 -5.72
N ARG A 118 -11.26 -1.94 -4.99
CA ARG A 118 -10.47 -2.58 -3.93
C ARG A 118 -9.21 -3.26 -4.51
N PRO A 119 -8.07 -3.21 -3.81
CA PRO A 119 -6.88 -3.95 -4.18
C PRO A 119 -7.12 -5.46 -4.20
N PRO A 120 -6.46 -6.20 -5.11
CA PRO A 120 -6.45 -7.65 -5.03
C PRO A 120 -5.68 -8.10 -3.79
N ILE A 121 -6.17 -9.14 -3.11
CA ILE A 121 -5.40 -9.79 -2.05
C ILE A 121 -4.23 -10.52 -2.72
N ALA A 122 -3.07 -9.88 -2.81
CA ALA A 122 -1.90 -10.40 -3.53
C ALA A 122 -1.46 -11.81 -3.07
N GLN A 123 -1.78 -12.19 -1.83
CA GLN A 123 -1.61 -13.55 -1.32
C GLN A 123 -2.51 -14.58 -2.00
N MET A 124 -3.78 -14.25 -2.29
CA MET A 124 -4.68 -15.14 -3.04
C MET A 124 -4.14 -15.38 -4.46
N LEU A 125 -3.65 -14.34 -5.14
CA LEU A 125 -3.16 -14.47 -6.51
C LEU A 125 -1.90 -15.34 -6.65
N LYS A 126 -1.10 -15.48 -5.57
CA LYS A 126 0.07 -16.36 -5.55
C LYS A 126 -0.25 -17.80 -5.11
N MET A 127 -1.41 -18.04 -4.48
CA MET A 127 -1.80 -19.33 -3.92
C MET A 127 -2.88 -20.08 -4.72
N CYS A 128 -3.47 -19.47 -5.76
CA CYS A 128 -4.42 -20.14 -6.66
C CYS A 128 -3.79 -20.43 -8.03
N PRO A 129 -2.96 -21.49 -8.20
CA PRO A 129 -2.43 -21.89 -9.51
C PRO A 129 -3.52 -22.42 -10.46
N TYR A 130 -4.68 -22.78 -9.90
CA TYR A 130 -5.92 -23.11 -10.62
C TYR A 130 -7.02 -22.29 -9.92
N GLY A 131 -7.83 -21.56 -10.68
CA GLY A 131 -8.85 -20.64 -10.14
C GLY A 131 -9.92 -21.31 -9.26
N PRO A 132 -10.92 -20.55 -8.76
CA PRO A 132 -11.97 -21.09 -7.89
C PRO A 132 -12.72 -22.28 -8.50
#